data_AF-A0A818A2Z8-F1
#
_entry.id   AF-A0A818A2Z8-F1
#
_cell.length_a   1.000
_cell.length_b   1.000
_cell.length_c   1.000
_cell.angle_alpha   90.00
_cell.angle_beta   90.00
_cell.angle_gamma   90.00
#
_symmetry.space_group_name_H-M   'P 1'
#
loop_
_entity.id
_entity.type
_entity.pdbx_description
1 polymer ?
#
loop_
_entity_poly.entity_id
_entity_poly.type
_entity_poly.pdbx_seq_one_letter_code
_entity_poly.pdbx_strand_id
1 'polypeptide(L)'
;MRSSATLDRLWSVKLNIAYSQNIRTRCCLLTHDEWLVVDRNTSRLFHISKDGNVKASSAYNPPPFCATVFDQNMLAISTARGVNLHTL
;
A
#
# COMPACT_ATOMS: atom_id res chain seq x y z
N MET A 1 -16.73 1.31 -19.23
CA MET A 1 -16.07 0.34 -18.33
C MET A 1 -14.74 -0.03 -18.98
N ARG A 2 -13.59 0.19 -18.34
CA ARG A 2 -12.30 -0.17 -18.94
C ARG A 2 -12.13 -1.69 -18.86
N SER A 3 -11.81 -2.34 -19.98
CA SER A 3 -11.52 -3.78 -20.03
C SER A 3 -10.11 -4.01 -19.47
N SER A 4 -9.85 -5.15 -18.82
CA SER A 4 -8.48 -5.54 -18.47
C SER A 4 -7.56 -5.62 -19.69
N ALA A 5 -8.13 -5.86 -20.89
CA ALA A 5 -7.42 -5.84 -22.17
C ALA A 5 -6.97 -4.43 -22.60
N THR A 6 -7.47 -3.37 -21.96
CA THR A 6 -7.14 -1.96 -22.24
C THR A 6 -6.30 -1.31 -21.14
N LEU A 7 -5.87 -2.09 -20.14
CA LEU A 7 -5.05 -1.59 -19.04
C LEU A 7 -3.57 -1.85 -19.34
N ASP A 8 -2.78 -0.79 -19.39
CA ASP A 8 -1.34 -0.91 -19.41
C ASP A 8 -0.83 -1.26 -18.01
N ARG A 9 0.05 -2.27 -17.94
CA ARG A 9 0.71 -2.64 -16.69
C ARG A 9 1.79 -1.60 -16.37
N LEU A 10 1.61 -0.87 -15.27
CA LEU A 10 2.61 0.08 -14.78
C LEU A 10 3.89 -0.63 -14.35
N TRP A 11 3.76 -1.62 -13.46
CA TRP A 11 4.87 -2.45 -12.97
C TRP A 11 4.34 -3.77 -12.37
N SER A 12 5.25 -4.67 -12.00
CA SER A 12 4.93 -5.92 -11.30
C SER A 12 5.97 -6.20 -10.23
N VAL A 13 5.52 -6.56 -9.03
CA VAL A 13 6.40 -6.92 -7.90
C VAL A 13 5.93 -8.22 -7.27
N LYS A 14 6.89 -9.05 -6.81
CA LYS A 14 6.60 -10.25 -6.03
C LYS A 14 6.83 -9.93 -4.55
N LEU A 15 5.79 -10.05 -3.73
CA LEU A 15 5.87 -9.86 -2.30
C LEU A 15 5.59 -11.19 -1.60
N ASN A 16 6.38 -11.50 -0.58
CA ASN A 16 6.09 -12.63 0.31
C ASN A 16 5.08 -12.19 1.37
N ILE A 17 3.79 -12.22 1.01
CA ILE A 17 2.67 -11.87 1.89
C ILE A 17 1.85 -13.12 2.20
N ALA A 18 1.33 -13.20 3.43
CA ALA A 18 0.39 -14.25 3.79
C ALA A 18 -0.93 -14.00 3.05
N TYR A 19 -1.35 -14.96 2.22
CA TYR A 19 -2.61 -14.88 1.51
C TYR A 19 -3.76 -15.36 2.40
N SER A 20 -4.80 -14.54 2.54
CA SER A 20 -6.08 -14.90 3.15
C SER A 20 -7.21 -14.45 2.23
N GLN A 21 -8.13 -15.36 1.90
CA GLN A 21 -9.16 -15.14 0.88
C GLN A 21 -10.06 -13.91 1.16
N ASN A 22 -10.15 -13.46 2.42
CA ASN A 22 -11.01 -12.36 2.83
C ASN A 22 -10.26 -11.04 3.09
N ILE A 23 -8.94 -11.01 2.92
CA ILE A 23 -8.14 -9.83 3.24
C ILE A 23 -7.39 -9.37 1.99
N ARG A 24 -7.84 -8.22 1.46
CA ARG A 24 -7.28 -7.60 0.25
C ARG A 24 -6.08 -6.75 0.61
N THR A 25 -4.99 -6.92 -0.13
CA THR A 25 -3.90 -5.95 -0.18
C THR A 25 -4.42 -4.63 -0.75
N ARG A 26 -4.02 -3.49 -0.17
CA ARG A 26 -4.35 -2.17 -0.68
C ARG A 26 -3.11 -1.47 -1.20
N CYS A 27 -3.27 -0.65 -2.22
CA CYS A 27 -2.20 0.18 -2.77
C CYS A 27 -2.62 1.65 -2.67
N CYS A 28 -1.66 2.51 -2.33
CA CYS A 28 -1.81 3.96 -2.33
C CYS A 28 -0.72 4.56 -3.21
N LEU A 29 -1.09 5.42 -4.15
CA LEU A 29 -0.12 6.24 -4.88
C LEU A 29 0.43 7.30 -3.91
N LEU A 30 1.75 7.45 -3.90
CA LEU A 30 2.48 8.49 -3.18
C LEU A 30 2.98 9.55 -4.18
N THR A 31 3.69 10.57 -3.69
CA THR A 31 4.42 11.51 -4.56
C THR A 31 5.46 10.78 -5.43
N HIS A 32 5.83 11.40 -6.56
CA HIS A 32 6.85 10.88 -7.49
C HIS A 32 6.52 9.51 -8.12
N ASP A 33 5.23 9.21 -8.28
CA ASP A 33 4.71 7.95 -8.83
C ASP A 33 5.13 6.69 -8.05
N GLU A 34 5.55 6.86 -6.81
CA GLU A 34 5.85 5.77 -5.90
C GLU A 34 4.57 5.23 -5.26
N TRP A 35 4.63 4.04 -4.69
CA TRP A 35 3.45 3.37 -4.17
C TRP A 35 3.69 2.83 -2.76
N LEU A 36 2.66 2.89 -1.93
CA LEU A 36 2.60 2.18 -0.67
C LEU A 36 1.68 0.98 -0.82
N VAL A 37 2.19 -0.22 -0.57
CA VAL A 37 1.40 -1.45 -0.51
C VAL A 37 1.17 -1.79 0.96
N VAL A 38 -0.11 -1.92 1.32
CA VAL A 38 -0.58 -2.22 2.67
C VAL A 38 -0.94 -3.70 2.76
N ASP A 39 -0.17 -4.45 3.54
CA ASP A 39 -0.46 -5.83 3.87
C ASP A 39 -0.98 -5.94 5.31
N ARG A 40 -2.29 -6.12 5.41
CA ARG A 40 -2.97 -6.34 6.68
C ARG A 40 -2.61 -7.69 7.32
N ASN A 41 -2.36 -8.74 6.52
CA ASN A 41 -2.19 -10.10 7.04
C ASN A 41 -0.89 -10.26 7.79
N THR A 42 0.22 -9.79 7.21
CA THR A 42 1.52 -9.81 7.89
C THR A 42 1.79 -8.54 8.69
N SER A 43 0.83 -7.59 8.72
CA SER A 43 0.94 -6.34 9.46
C SER A 43 2.13 -5.50 8.96
N ARG A 44 2.26 -5.35 7.64
CA ARG A 44 3.40 -4.69 6.99
C ARG A 44 2.97 -3.63 5.98
N LEU A 45 3.84 -2.64 5.82
CA LEU A 45 3.81 -1.67 4.74
C LEU A 45 5.03 -1.89 3.85
N PHE A 46 4.83 -1.81 2.54
CA PHE A 46 5.91 -1.87 1.55
C PHE A 46 5.92 -0.59 0.73
N HIS A 47 7.06 0.09 0.73
CA HIS A 47 7.30 1.23 -0.15
C HIS A 47 7.87 0.70 -1.46
N ILE A 48 7.13 0.94 -2.54
CA ILE A 48 7.44 0.49 -3.88
C ILE A 48 7.82 1.71 -4.73
N SER A 49 8.92 1.63 -5.47
CA SER A 49 9.32 2.69 -6.40
C SER A 49 8.34 2.79 -7.57
N LYS A 50 8.45 3.86 -8.36
CA LYS A 50 7.71 4.03 -9.62
C LYS A 50 7.86 2.86 -10.61
N ASP A 51 8.98 2.15 -10.53
CA ASP A 51 9.33 1.03 -11.42
C ASP A 51 8.98 -0.35 -10.83
N GLY A 52 8.34 -0.39 -9.64
CA GLY A 52 7.90 -1.63 -9.01
C GLY A 52 8.93 -2.31 -8.10
N ASN A 53 10.03 -1.65 -7.74
CA ASN A 53 11.03 -2.22 -6.82
C ASN A 53 10.67 -1.91 -5.37
N VAL A 54 10.85 -2.87 -4.46
CA VAL A 54 10.68 -2.63 -3.02
C VAL A 54 11.84 -1.77 -2.52
N LYS A 55 11.56 -0.52 -2.16
CA LYS A 55 12.54 0.40 -1.57
C LYS A 55 12.75 0.11 -0.09
N ALA A 56 11.64 -0.08 0.63
CA ALA A 56 11.64 -0.32 2.06
C ALA A 56 10.41 -1.14 2.47
N SER A 57 10.50 -1.75 3.65
CA SER A 57 9.33 -2.35 4.29
C SER A 57 9.39 -2.14 5.79
N SER A 58 8.23 -2.03 6.41
CA SER A 58 8.12 -1.80 7.85
C SER A 58 6.97 -2.60 8.43
N ALA A 59 7.17 -3.10 9.66
CA ALA A 59 6.06 -3.62 10.45
C ALA A 59 5.17 -2.45 10.90
N TYR A 60 3.88 -2.71 11.06
CA TYR A 60 2.90 -1.71 11.44
C TYR A 60 1.88 -2.31 12.40
N ASN A 61 1.71 -1.72 13.59
CA ASN A 61 0.84 -2.24 14.64
C ASN A 61 -0.03 -1.11 15.20
N PRO A 62 -1.37 -1.26 15.30
CA PRO A 62 -2.20 -2.40 14.89
C PRO A 62 -2.21 -2.65 13.37
N PRO A 63 -2.60 -3.86 12.91
CA PRO A 63 -2.62 -4.20 11.48
C PRO A 63 -3.33 -3.15 10.63
N PRO A 64 -2.66 -2.64 9.56
CA PRO A 64 -3.22 -1.59 8.74
C PRO A 64 -4.30 -2.15 7.81
N PHE A 65 -5.41 -1.43 7.65
CA PHE A 65 -6.51 -1.82 6.76
C PHE A 65 -6.40 -1.16 5.39
N CYS A 66 -6.00 0.12 5.38
CA CYS A 66 -5.86 0.95 4.19
C CYS A 66 -4.98 2.15 4.53
N ALA A 67 -4.34 2.72 3.52
CA ALA A 67 -3.59 3.97 3.61
C ALA A 67 -4.00 4.89 2.45
N THR A 68 -3.99 6.19 2.69
CA THR A 68 -4.22 7.21 1.67
C THR A 68 -3.39 8.44 1.97
N VAL A 69 -2.94 9.15 0.92
CA VAL A 69 -2.32 10.46 1.08
C VAL A 69 -3.39 11.44 1.55
N PHE A 70 -3.09 12.15 2.63
CA PHE A 70 -3.91 13.17 3.24
C PHE A 70 -3.11 14.46 3.23
N ASP A 71 -3.58 15.50 2.53
CA ASP A 71 -2.81 16.72 2.29
C ASP A 71 -1.44 16.47 1.58
N GLN A 72 -0.59 17.48 1.46
CA GLN A 72 0.63 17.42 0.65
C GLN A 72 1.65 16.38 1.17
N ASN A 73 1.78 16.22 2.48
CA ASN A 73 2.85 15.42 3.10
C ASN A 73 2.36 14.57 4.29
N MET A 74 1.08 14.18 4.33
CA MET A 74 0.62 13.24 5.34
C MET A 74 0.06 11.97 4.73
N LEU A 75 0.19 10.89 5.48
CA LEU A 75 -0.35 9.59 5.17
C LEU A 75 -1.32 9.22 6.29
N ALA A 76 -2.59 9.05 5.93
CA ALA A 76 -3.60 8.55 6.82
C ALA A 76 -3.70 7.04 6.70
N ILE A 77 -3.46 6.31 7.79
CA ILE A 77 -3.54 4.85 7.84
C ILE A 77 -4.67 4.45 8.78
N SER A 78 -5.68 3.80 8.21
CA SER A 78 -6.80 3.22 8.96
C SER A 78 -6.42 1.87 9.58
N THR A 79 -6.86 1.64 10.80
CA THR A 79 -6.64 0.42 11.57
C THR A 79 -7.87 0.08 12.39
N ALA A 80 -7.86 -1.07 13.08
CA ALA A 80 -8.90 -1.43 14.04
C ALA A 80 -9.03 -0.44 15.22
N ARG A 81 -7.98 0.36 15.50
CA ARG A 81 -7.96 1.31 16.63
C ARG A 81 -8.27 2.75 16.20
N GLY A 82 -8.52 2.99 14.91
CA GLY A 82 -8.75 4.34 14.38
C GLY A 82 -7.79 4.68 13.23
N VAL A 83 -7.59 5.97 13.00
CA VAL A 83 -6.74 6.52 11.93
C VAL A 83 -5.47 7.11 12.54
N ASN A 84 -4.32 6.65 12.07
CA ASN A 84 -3.03 7.20 12.43
C ASN A 84 -2.52 8.08 11.29
N LEU A 85 -2.06 9.29 11.61
CA LEU A 85 -1.45 10.21 10.65
C LEU A 85 0.08 10.12 10.76
N HIS A 86 0.74 10.05 9.61
CA HIS A 86 2.21 10.00 9.50
C HIS A 86 2.67 11.07 8.53
N THR A 87 3.79 11.73 8.79
CA THR A 87 4.45 12.60 7.81
C THR A 87 5.20 11.77 6.78
N LEU A 88 5.09 12.13 5.50
CA LEU A 88 5.81 11.50 4.38
C LEU A 88 7.21 12.08 4.17
#